data_AF-A0A833HN63-F1
#
_entry.id   AF-A0A833HN63-F1
#
_cell.length_a   1.000
_cell.length_b   1.000
_cell.length_c   1.000
_cell.angle_alpha   90.00
_cell.angle_beta   90.00
_cell.angle_gamma   90.00
#
_symmetry.space_group_name_H-M   'P 1'
#
loop_
_entity.id
_entity.type
_entity.pdbx_description
1 polymer ?
#
loop_
_entity_poly.entity_id
_entity_poly.type
_entity_poly.pdbx_seq_one_letter_code
_entity_poly.pdbx_strand_id
1 'polypeptide(L)'
;MKSPFNKLVKPTYVGTVAVLTIILALILLIPDSRLFISLAGTDNAYLEGTPEGKEKTPINQKEVVDNEGVRGIAKEKPQESSTPEEDSKAGVEEKNESDQSTEADHNEETHRLQDKVVIEAPNVPPTIEPIVEEVKEDPVPKEDVIIVEPDEEPAIEEPPSQNRGEILNSYVLSAINNYKSGSYPYLLNTDYQNYNGVTESLYFQEKLLLKGHPSGNKASHCSGITFEVFYKAMVERNKKLGLSADDFNGMTYDELYDFLLTWYVASSNKKTHNLTVALEKYGLGVRINNFEDARPGDFIDISRENHTGHTAVFLDWIRDEGKIVGFKYWSSQESTGGISYNEEYFNIEKPNGEKYGNVIIDMVFIGRGSAVKDYK
;
A
#
# COMPACT_ATOMS: atom_id res chain seq x y z
N MET A 1 -10.40 -42.31 -67.58
CA MET A 1 -11.44 -41.39 -67.05
C MET A 1 -10.75 -40.12 -66.55
N LYS A 2 -11.43 -38.96 -66.56
CA LYS A 2 -10.94 -37.71 -65.96
C LYS A 2 -11.82 -37.39 -64.74
N SER A 3 -11.23 -36.88 -63.66
CA SER A 3 -11.97 -36.30 -62.52
C SER A 3 -11.29 -34.99 -62.08
N PRO A 4 -12.02 -33.93 -61.65
CA PRO A 4 -11.51 -32.55 -61.72
C PRO A 4 -11.33 -31.85 -60.36
N PHE A 5 -10.55 -30.77 -60.38
CA PHE A 5 -10.65 -29.56 -59.53
C PHE A 5 -11.05 -29.70 -58.05
N ASN A 6 -10.08 -29.48 -57.15
CA ASN A 6 -10.33 -28.70 -55.94
C ASN A 6 -9.95 -27.24 -56.20
N LYS A 7 -10.84 -26.29 -55.89
CA LYS A 7 -10.58 -24.84 -56.02
C LYS A 7 -10.04 -24.28 -54.71
N LEU A 8 -8.97 -23.50 -54.78
CA LEU A 8 -8.47 -22.71 -53.67
C LEU A 8 -9.40 -21.50 -53.44
N VAL A 9 -10.03 -21.41 -52.27
CA VAL A 9 -10.83 -20.26 -51.85
C VAL A 9 -9.96 -19.35 -50.98
N LYS A 10 -9.86 -18.06 -51.32
CA LYS A 10 -9.22 -17.05 -50.47
C LYS A 10 -10.25 -16.48 -49.49
N PRO A 11 -9.91 -16.25 -48.21
CA PRO A 11 -10.78 -15.50 -47.30
C PRO A 11 -10.80 -14.01 -47.69
N THR A 12 -12.00 -13.41 -47.73
CA THR A 12 -12.18 -11.99 -48.00
C THR A 12 -12.15 -11.20 -46.69
N TYR A 13 -11.20 -10.27 -46.54
CA TYR A 13 -11.06 -9.48 -45.32
C TYR A 13 -12.02 -8.26 -45.35
N VAL A 14 -13.11 -8.32 -44.60
CA VAL A 14 -14.08 -7.21 -44.43
C VAL A 14 -14.55 -7.20 -42.98
N GLY A 15 -14.23 -6.16 -42.19
CA GLY A 15 -14.66 -6.12 -40.79
C GLY A 15 -14.12 -5.02 -39.87
N THR A 16 -13.11 -4.23 -40.24
CA THR A 16 -12.42 -3.33 -39.29
C THR A 16 -13.14 -2.01 -38.98
N VAL A 17 -14.11 -1.59 -39.78
CA VAL A 17 -14.74 -0.25 -39.67
C VAL A 17 -15.98 -0.25 -38.75
N ALA A 18 -16.69 -1.37 -38.63
CA ALA A 18 -17.95 -1.43 -37.88
C ALA A 18 -17.79 -1.36 -36.34
N VAL A 19 -16.64 -1.79 -35.82
CA VAL A 19 -16.40 -1.86 -34.36
C VAL A 19 -16.18 -0.47 -33.75
N LEU A 20 -15.49 0.44 -34.46
CA LEU A 20 -15.17 1.78 -33.95
C LEU A 20 -16.44 2.62 -33.70
N THR A 21 -17.44 2.52 -34.58
CA THR A 21 -18.69 3.28 -34.49
C THR A 21 -19.53 2.87 -33.27
N ILE A 22 -19.47 1.60 -32.85
CA ILE A 22 -20.18 1.08 -31.68
C ILE A 22 -19.54 1.60 -30.38
N ILE A 23 -18.20 1.60 -30.32
CA ILE A 23 -17.45 2.12 -29.15
C ILE A 23 -17.74 3.62 -28.96
N LEU A 24 -17.77 4.41 -30.04
CA LEU A 24 -18.07 5.84 -29.97
C LEU A 24 -19.51 6.13 -29.49
N ALA A 25 -20.47 5.25 -29.81
CA ALA A 25 -21.87 5.40 -29.40
C ALA A 25 -22.08 5.12 -27.90
N LEU A 26 -21.34 4.18 -27.31
CA LEU A 26 -21.44 3.88 -25.87
C LEU A 26 -20.89 5.00 -24.97
N ILE A 27 -19.91 5.77 -25.44
CA ILE A 27 -19.31 6.88 -24.68
C ILE A 27 -20.31 8.05 -24.50
N LEU A 28 -21.31 8.17 -25.39
CA LEU A 28 -22.31 9.25 -25.36
C LEU A 28 -23.56 8.92 -24.51
N LEU A 29 -23.60 7.77 -23.82
CA LEU A 29 -24.75 7.32 -23.02
C LEU A 29 -24.48 7.30 -21.50
N ILE A 30 -23.36 7.86 -21.03
CA ILE A 30 -23.03 8.00 -19.61
C ILE A 30 -23.37 9.42 -19.15
N PRO A 31 -24.47 9.63 -18.38
CA PRO A 31 -24.67 10.89 -17.66
C PRO A 31 -23.68 11.01 -16.51
N ASP A 32 -23.14 12.22 -16.31
CA ASP A 32 -22.13 12.59 -15.31
C ASP A 32 -20.87 11.70 -15.26
N SER A 33 -19.85 12.12 -16.01
CA SER A 33 -18.45 11.76 -15.76
C SER A 33 -17.58 12.98 -16.01
N ARG A 34 -17.22 13.69 -14.93
CA ARG A 34 -16.45 14.95 -14.99
C ARG A 34 -14.99 14.69 -15.35
N LEU A 35 -14.73 14.51 -16.64
CA LEU A 35 -13.40 14.32 -17.19
C LEU A 35 -12.60 15.65 -17.12
N PHE A 36 -11.74 15.79 -16.11
CA PHE A 36 -10.85 16.94 -15.97
C PHE A 36 -9.71 16.89 -17.00
N ILE A 37 -9.95 17.44 -18.19
CA ILE A 37 -8.87 17.81 -19.12
C ILE A 37 -8.36 19.19 -18.71
N SER A 38 -7.24 19.24 -17.98
CA SER A 38 -6.51 20.49 -17.73
C SER A 38 -5.47 20.67 -18.83
N LEU A 39 -5.79 21.50 -19.82
CA LEU A 39 -4.82 21.95 -20.82
C LEU A 39 -4.02 23.13 -20.27
N ALA A 40 -2.74 22.88 -19.99
CA ALA A 40 -1.71 23.91 -19.89
C ALA A 40 -0.49 23.45 -20.73
N GLY A 41 0.17 24.31 -21.50
CA GLY A 41 -0.09 25.74 -21.71
C GLY A 41 1.19 26.55 -21.70
N THR A 42 2.09 26.26 -22.64
CA THR A 42 3.41 26.90 -22.72
C THR A 42 3.76 27.27 -24.17
N ASP A 43 3.32 28.44 -24.60
CA ASP A 43 4.02 29.16 -25.66
C ASP A 43 5.32 29.75 -25.10
N ASN A 44 6.45 29.51 -25.77
CA ASN A 44 7.50 30.50 -25.99
C ASN A 44 8.57 29.93 -26.93
N ALA A 45 9.20 30.79 -27.74
CA ALA A 45 10.18 30.39 -28.75
C ALA A 45 11.28 31.45 -28.91
N TYR A 46 12.52 30.98 -29.15
CA TYR A 46 13.74 31.75 -29.45
C TYR A 46 14.21 32.72 -28.33
N LEU A 47 15.50 32.74 -27.94
CA LEU A 47 16.65 33.08 -28.79
C LEU A 47 17.98 32.48 -28.29
N GLU A 48 19.01 32.63 -29.12
CA GLU A 48 20.40 32.22 -28.89
C GLU A 48 21.19 33.23 -28.03
N GLY A 49 22.29 32.82 -27.36
CA GLY A 49 23.23 33.78 -26.76
C GLY A 49 24.21 33.27 -25.70
N THR A 50 25.43 32.94 -26.11
CA THR A 50 26.68 32.93 -25.31
C THR A 50 27.77 33.66 -26.13
N PRO A 51 28.94 34.11 -25.60
CA PRO A 51 29.66 33.61 -24.41
C PRO A 51 30.42 34.66 -23.55
N GLU A 52 31.29 34.15 -22.63
CA GLU A 52 32.44 34.78 -21.94
C GLU A 52 32.22 35.93 -20.93
N GLY A 53 33.08 36.03 -19.89
CA GLY A 53 33.01 37.24 -19.02
C GLY A 53 33.96 37.52 -17.84
N LYS A 54 34.74 36.58 -17.28
CA LYS A 54 35.79 36.81 -16.23
C LYS A 54 35.36 37.24 -14.80
N GLU A 55 36.32 37.11 -13.89
CA GLU A 55 36.23 37.27 -12.43
C GLU A 55 36.18 38.73 -11.94
N LYS A 56 35.64 38.95 -10.72
CA LYS A 56 36.43 39.51 -9.59
C LYS A 56 35.76 39.34 -8.22
N THR A 57 36.59 39.47 -7.18
CA THR A 57 36.32 39.18 -5.76
C THR A 57 35.51 40.26 -5.02
N PRO A 58 34.95 39.97 -3.83
CA PRO A 58 33.86 40.75 -3.23
C PRO A 58 34.31 42.00 -2.45
N ILE A 59 33.35 42.91 -2.24
CA ILE A 59 33.45 44.01 -1.27
C ILE A 59 32.56 43.71 -0.05
N ASN A 60 33.06 44.07 1.12
CA ASN A 60 32.49 43.78 2.43
C ASN A 60 31.61 44.95 2.92
N GLN A 61 30.40 44.69 3.43
CA GLN A 61 29.64 45.65 4.23
C GLN A 61 29.05 44.98 5.47
N LYS A 62 29.32 45.60 6.62
CA LYS A 62 28.62 45.42 7.89
C LYS A 62 27.80 46.68 8.16
N GLU A 63 26.54 46.50 8.56
CA GLU A 63 25.76 47.26 9.56
C GLU A 63 24.37 46.58 9.60
N VAL A 64 23.75 46.20 10.72
CA VAL A 64 23.69 46.76 12.09
C VAL A 64 22.92 48.08 12.16
N VAL A 65 21.59 47.96 12.15
CA VAL A 65 20.66 48.92 12.76
C VAL A 65 19.50 48.14 13.37
N ASP A 66 19.23 48.34 14.65
CA ASP A 66 18.07 47.77 15.37
C ASP A 66 16.77 48.51 15.05
N ASN A 67 15.60 47.91 15.35
CA ASN A 67 14.43 48.71 15.73
C ASN A 67 13.41 47.92 16.58
N GLU A 68 12.88 48.58 17.60
CA GLU A 68 11.85 48.06 18.51
C GLU A 68 10.45 48.59 18.15
N GLY A 69 9.40 47.86 18.54
CA GLY A 69 8.01 48.36 18.59
C GLY A 69 7.27 48.36 17.25
N VAL A 70 5.93 48.46 17.19
CA VAL A 70 4.98 49.04 18.17
C VAL A 70 3.66 48.22 18.25
N ARG A 71 2.84 48.52 19.27
CA ARG A 71 1.55 47.91 19.65
C ARG A 71 0.40 48.04 18.63
N GLY A 72 -0.52 47.07 18.68
CA GLY A 72 -1.96 47.24 18.43
C GLY A 72 -2.42 47.11 16.96
N ILE A 73 -3.71 47.05 16.64
CA ILE A 73 -4.96 47.18 17.44
C ILE A 73 -5.99 46.13 16.94
N ALA A 74 -6.91 45.65 17.80
CA ALA A 74 -7.98 44.72 17.42
C ALA A 74 -9.32 45.43 17.12
N LYS A 75 -10.09 44.89 16.15
CA LYS A 75 -11.52 45.16 15.79
C LYS A 75 -11.86 44.34 14.53
N GLU A 76 -13.09 43.93 14.19
CA GLU A 76 -14.38 43.78 14.90
C GLU A 76 -15.30 42.86 14.05
N LYS A 77 -16.37 42.26 14.62
CA LYS A 77 -17.40 41.50 13.88
C LYS A 77 -18.68 42.33 13.70
N PRO A 78 -19.47 42.08 12.64
CA PRO A 78 -20.94 42.26 12.68
C PRO A 78 -21.73 40.94 12.48
N GLN A 79 -23.06 41.00 12.69
CA GLN A 79 -24.04 39.90 12.58
C GLN A 79 -25.19 40.25 11.61
N GLU A 80 -25.71 39.21 10.94
CA GLU A 80 -27.14 38.83 10.68
C GLU A 80 -28.23 39.84 10.20
N SER A 81 -29.41 39.26 9.88
CA SER A 81 -30.72 39.86 9.44
C SER A 81 -30.86 40.18 7.93
N SER A 82 -32.02 39.97 7.26
CA SER A 82 -33.31 39.31 7.62
C SER A 82 -34.12 38.82 6.39
N THR A 83 -35.12 37.95 6.62
CA THR A 83 -36.30 37.59 5.78
C THR A 83 -37.41 38.70 5.86
N PRO A 84 -38.64 38.67 5.24
CA PRO A 84 -39.50 37.60 4.61
C PRO A 84 -39.64 37.74 3.06
N GLU A 85 -40.71 37.43 2.28
CA GLU A 85 -42.16 37.03 2.36
C GLU A 85 -42.50 36.20 1.07
N GLU A 86 -43.22 35.07 1.05
CA GLU A 86 -44.68 34.73 1.12
C GLU A 86 -45.44 34.69 -0.25
N ASP A 87 -46.61 34.03 -0.30
CA ASP A 87 -47.57 33.80 -1.43
C ASP A 87 -47.19 32.80 -2.57
N SER A 88 -48.10 32.04 -3.23
CA SER A 88 -49.55 31.77 -3.01
C SER A 88 -50.07 30.43 -3.65
N LYS A 89 -51.39 30.17 -3.56
CA LYS A 89 -52.15 28.89 -3.64
C LYS A 89 -52.56 28.31 -5.03
N ALA A 90 -53.11 27.08 -4.97
CA ALA A 90 -54.09 26.38 -5.85
C ALA A 90 -53.55 25.53 -7.03
N GLY A 91 -54.21 24.43 -7.48
CA GLY A 91 -55.39 23.68 -6.94
C GLY A 91 -56.18 22.90 -8.04
N VAL A 92 -57.00 21.88 -7.67
CA VAL A 92 -57.97 21.09 -8.52
C VAL A 92 -57.29 20.08 -9.49
N GLU A 93 -57.36 18.74 -9.31
CA GLU A 93 -58.44 17.75 -9.61
C GLU A 93 -58.68 17.48 -11.13
N GLU A 94 -59.03 16.30 -11.65
CA GLU A 94 -59.43 14.98 -11.08
C GLU A 94 -59.39 13.83 -12.15
N LYS A 95 -59.38 12.54 -11.72
CA LYS A 95 -59.86 11.30 -12.43
C LYS A 95 -59.19 10.93 -13.79
N ASN A 96 -59.32 9.72 -14.39
CA ASN A 96 -59.50 8.30 -14.03
C ASN A 96 -58.94 7.50 -15.26
N GLU A 97 -58.64 6.20 -15.32
CA GLU A 97 -59.42 5.02 -14.91
C GLU A 97 -58.52 3.75 -14.93
N SER A 98 -58.75 2.88 -13.95
CA SER A 98 -58.58 1.41 -13.85
C SER A 98 -57.90 0.54 -14.95
N ASP A 99 -57.14 -0.47 -14.50
CA ASP A 99 -57.58 -1.87 -14.65
C ASP A 99 -57.05 -2.78 -13.49
N GLN A 100 -57.58 -4.01 -13.37
CA GLN A 100 -57.43 -4.91 -12.21
C GLN A 100 -56.24 -5.91 -12.37
N SER A 101 -55.70 -6.59 -11.35
CA SER A 101 -56.38 -7.44 -10.35
C SER A 101 -55.42 -8.09 -9.32
N THR A 102 -55.93 -8.41 -8.12
CA THR A 102 -55.56 -9.53 -7.19
C THR A 102 -54.08 -9.79 -6.80
N GLU A 103 -53.70 -10.11 -5.54
CA GLU A 103 -54.43 -10.42 -4.29
C GLU A 103 -53.47 -10.35 -3.06
N ALA A 104 -53.94 -10.76 -1.86
CA ALA A 104 -53.19 -11.00 -0.61
C ALA A 104 -52.87 -9.81 0.33
N ASP A 105 -53.93 -9.41 1.06
CA ASP A 105 -54.02 -8.87 2.43
C ASP A 105 -52.79 -8.82 3.38
N HIS A 106 -52.79 -7.73 4.18
CA HIS A 106 -52.45 -7.59 5.62
C HIS A 106 -51.10 -8.13 6.18
N ASN A 107 -50.42 -7.42 7.11
CA ASN A 107 -50.77 -6.19 7.84
C ASN A 107 -49.53 -5.35 8.19
N GLU A 108 -49.69 -4.03 8.33
CA GLU A 108 -48.71 -3.20 9.05
C GLU A 108 -48.89 -3.33 10.57
N GLU A 109 -47.79 -3.33 11.32
CA GLU A 109 -47.76 -2.66 12.62
C GLU A 109 -46.36 -2.10 12.91
N THR A 110 -46.28 -0.84 13.34
CA THR A 110 -45.03 -0.09 13.45
C THR A 110 -44.70 0.25 14.90
N HIS A 111 -43.74 -0.47 15.49
CA HIS A 111 -43.22 -0.15 16.83
C HIS A 111 -41.68 -0.15 16.88
N ARG A 112 -41.10 1.04 16.68
CA ARG A 112 -39.74 1.37 17.17
C ARG A 112 -39.84 1.92 18.59
N LEU A 113 -39.55 1.09 19.59
CA LEU A 113 -39.26 1.56 20.95
C LEU A 113 -37.77 1.87 21.12
N GLN A 114 -37.47 2.78 22.04
CA GLN A 114 -36.12 3.30 22.29
C GLN A 114 -35.56 2.66 23.57
N ASP A 115 -34.69 1.67 23.43
CA ASP A 115 -34.01 1.11 24.60
C ASP A 115 -32.92 2.06 25.13
N LYS A 116 -33.08 2.47 26.39
CA LYS A 116 -32.08 3.24 27.13
C LYS A 116 -30.99 2.30 27.62
N VAL A 117 -29.79 2.42 27.05
CA VAL A 117 -28.59 1.84 27.65
C VAL A 117 -28.31 2.55 28.98
N VAL A 118 -28.59 1.88 30.10
CA VAL A 118 -28.13 2.29 31.42
C VAL A 118 -26.72 1.77 31.60
N ILE A 119 -25.76 2.66 31.77
CA ILE A 119 -24.36 2.31 32.06
C ILE A 119 -24.20 2.28 33.58
N GLU A 120 -24.24 1.09 34.18
CA GLU A 120 -23.79 0.91 35.56
C GLU A 120 -22.26 0.95 35.64
N ALA A 121 -21.74 1.58 36.70
CA ALA A 121 -20.30 1.73 36.88
C ALA A 121 -19.64 0.42 37.38
N PRO A 122 -18.40 0.09 36.95
CA PRO A 122 -17.73 -1.13 37.38
C PRO A 122 -17.46 -1.10 38.89
N ASN A 123 -17.90 -2.15 39.57
CA ASN A 123 -17.75 -2.31 41.01
C ASN A 123 -16.29 -2.62 41.37
N VAL A 124 -15.67 -1.82 42.24
CA VAL A 124 -14.24 -1.94 42.59
C VAL A 124 -14.05 -3.04 43.65
N PRO A 125 -13.26 -4.10 43.39
CA PRO A 125 -12.99 -5.13 44.39
C PRO A 125 -12.12 -4.56 45.53
N PRO A 126 -12.29 -5.02 46.78
CA PRO A 126 -11.56 -4.50 47.93
C PRO A 126 -10.07 -4.88 47.89
N THR A 127 -9.23 -3.95 48.33
CA THR A 127 -7.79 -4.16 48.51
C THR A 127 -7.53 -5.29 49.51
N ILE A 128 -6.74 -6.30 49.11
CA ILE A 128 -6.24 -7.35 50.00
C ILE A 128 -4.85 -6.93 50.48
N GLU A 129 -4.65 -6.88 51.79
CA GLU A 129 -3.34 -6.63 52.39
C GLU A 129 -2.44 -7.89 52.31
N PRO A 130 -1.13 -7.76 52.04
CA PRO A 130 -0.24 -8.91 51.92
C PRO A 130 0.07 -9.52 53.29
N ILE A 131 -0.46 -10.72 53.54
CA ILE A 131 -0.04 -11.56 54.68
C ILE A 131 1.37 -12.10 54.37
N VAL A 132 2.35 -11.75 55.22
CA VAL A 132 3.71 -12.28 55.15
C VAL A 132 3.81 -13.50 56.05
N GLU A 133 3.72 -14.70 55.47
CA GLU A 133 4.11 -15.93 56.17
C GLU A 133 5.63 -16.15 56.05
N GLU A 134 6.29 -16.29 57.20
CA GLU A 134 7.73 -16.54 57.31
C GLU A 134 8.02 -18.04 57.07
N VAL A 135 8.11 -18.43 55.79
CA VAL A 135 8.49 -19.80 55.39
C VAL A 135 9.94 -20.07 55.80
N LYS A 136 10.14 -21.14 56.57
CA LYS A 136 11.47 -21.62 56.96
C LYS A 136 11.97 -22.62 55.92
N GLU A 137 13.11 -22.32 55.30
CA GLU A 137 13.77 -23.23 54.37
C GLU A 137 14.51 -24.33 55.14
N ASP A 138 14.10 -25.58 54.95
CA ASP A 138 14.94 -26.75 55.26
C ASP A 138 15.99 -26.96 54.14
N PRO A 139 17.21 -27.40 54.47
CA PRO A 139 18.31 -27.47 53.50
C PRO A 139 18.10 -28.60 52.46
N VAL A 140 17.92 -28.20 51.21
CA VAL A 140 17.80 -29.12 50.06
C VAL A 140 19.08 -29.95 49.89
N PRO A 141 18.99 -31.29 49.68
CA PRO A 141 20.15 -32.13 49.39
C PRO A 141 20.87 -31.71 48.11
N LYS A 142 22.20 -31.84 48.08
CA LYS A 142 22.98 -31.69 46.86
C LYS A 142 22.90 -32.98 46.05
N GLU A 143 22.07 -32.99 45.02
CA GLU A 143 22.19 -33.96 43.93
C GLU A 143 23.21 -33.46 42.91
N ASP A 144 23.95 -34.38 42.29
CA ASP A 144 25.04 -34.04 41.38
C ASP A 144 24.50 -33.52 40.04
N VAL A 145 24.84 -32.27 39.71
CA VAL A 145 24.44 -31.62 38.45
C VAL A 145 25.16 -32.29 37.29
N ILE A 146 24.47 -33.20 36.61
CA ILE A 146 24.87 -33.68 35.29
C ILE A 146 24.73 -32.50 34.32
N ILE A 147 25.87 -31.92 33.93
CA ILE A 147 25.93 -30.93 32.86
C ILE A 147 25.67 -31.68 31.55
N VAL A 148 24.41 -31.70 31.12
CA VAL A 148 24.06 -31.97 29.73
C VAL A 148 24.42 -30.71 28.94
N GLU A 149 25.36 -30.84 28.01
CA GLU A 149 25.68 -29.75 27.08
C GLU A 149 24.43 -29.43 26.26
N PRO A 150 24.05 -28.16 26.07
CA PRO A 150 22.87 -27.84 25.28
C PRO A 150 23.12 -28.24 23.83
N ASP A 151 22.21 -29.05 23.25
CA ASP A 151 22.25 -29.38 21.83
C ASP A 151 22.36 -28.09 21.00
N GLU A 152 23.37 -28.02 20.13
CA GLU A 152 23.57 -26.86 19.27
C GLU A 152 22.35 -26.69 18.35
N GLU A 153 21.64 -25.57 18.46
CA GLU A 153 20.62 -25.20 17.47
C GLU A 153 21.26 -25.26 16.08
N PRO A 154 20.66 -25.98 15.11
CA PRO A 154 21.29 -26.20 13.81
C PRO A 154 21.50 -24.86 13.11
N ALA A 155 22.75 -24.43 13.03
CA ALA A 155 23.12 -23.14 12.48
C ALA A 155 22.53 -22.98 11.08
N ILE A 156 21.73 -21.93 10.89
CA ILE A 156 21.14 -21.60 9.59
C ILE A 156 22.29 -21.26 8.63
N GLU A 157 22.66 -22.21 7.76
CA GLU A 157 23.74 -22.02 6.80
C GLU A 157 23.42 -20.83 5.88
N GLU A 158 24.12 -19.70 6.05
CA GLU A 158 23.94 -18.55 5.16
C GLU A 158 24.24 -18.97 3.71
N PRO A 159 23.28 -18.83 2.78
CA PRO A 159 23.48 -19.25 1.40
C PRO A 159 24.66 -18.52 0.75
N PRO A 160 25.44 -19.21 -0.10
CA PRO A 160 26.80 -18.82 -0.48
C PRO A 160 26.87 -17.40 -1.07
N SER A 161 27.83 -16.62 -0.57
CA SER A 161 27.82 -15.16 -0.62
C SER A 161 28.07 -14.51 -2.00
N GLN A 162 28.30 -15.29 -3.05
CA GLN A 162 28.85 -14.79 -4.32
C GLN A 162 27.89 -13.89 -5.14
N ASN A 163 26.57 -14.03 -5.02
CA ASN A 163 25.60 -13.21 -5.76
C ASN A 163 25.01 -12.03 -4.96
N ARG A 164 25.54 -11.71 -3.76
CA ARG A 164 24.99 -10.65 -2.88
C ARG A 164 25.03 -9.22 -3.48
N GLY A 165 25.81 -9.01 -4.55
CA GLY A 165 25.84 -7.75 -5.29
C GLY A 165 24.78 -7.62 -6.39
N GLU A 166 24.26 -8.75 -6.90
CA GLU A 166 23.38 -8.80 -8.07
C GLU A 166 21.89 -8.82 -7.71
N ILE A 167 21.49 -9.73 -6.81
CA ILE A 167 20.09 -10.01 -6.47
C ILE A 167 19.57 -8.97 -5.46
N LEU A 168 18.34 -8.47 -5.67
CA LEU A 168 17.84 -7.31 -4.93
C LEU A 168 17.61 -7.56 -3.41
N ASN A 169 17.36 -8.80 -3.00
CA ASN A 169 17.07 -9.20 -1.61
C ASN A 169 18.06 -8.63 -0.57
N SER A 170 19.37 -8.63 -0.85
CA SER A 170 20.38 -8.11 0.08
C SER A 170 20.23 -6.60 0.34
N TYR A 171 19.84 -5.84 -0.69
CA TYR A 171 19.58 -4.41 -0.61
C TYR A 171 18.23 -4.12 0.06
N VAL A 172 17.22 -4.97 -0.13
CA VAL A 172 15.93 -4.91 0.60
C VAL A 172 16.15 -5.10 2.10
N LEU A 173 16.87 -6.15 2.49
CA LEU A 173 17.23 -6.41 3.90
C LEU A 173 18.08 -5.27 4.49
N SER A 174 19.04 -4.75 3.71
CA SER A 174 19.82 -3.58 4.11
C SER A 174 18.98 -2.30 4.23
N ALA A 175 17.88 -2.17 3.48
CA ALA A 175 16.99 -1.02 3.53
C ALA A 175 16.07 -1.07 4.75
N ILE A 176 15.41 -2.21 5.04
CA ILE A 176 14.51 -2.34 6.21
C ILE A 176 15.23 -2.10 7.54
N ASN A 177 16.51 -2.47 7.63
CA ASN A 177 17.35 -2.25 8.82
C ASN A 177 17.57 -0.78 9.19
N ASN A 178 17.28 0.18 8.29
CA ASN A 178 17.37 1.61 8.61
C ASN A 178 16.12 2.16 9.33
N TYR A 179 15.03 1.39 9.39
CA TYR A 179 13.78 1.83 10.04
C TYR A 179 13.65 1.21 11.43
N LYS A 180 13.99 1.99 12.45
CA LYS A 180 13.77 1.61 13.84
C LYS A 180 12.26 1.43 14.13
N SER A 181 11.86 0.23 14.52
CA SER A 181 10.47 -0.09 14.87
C SER A 181 9.89 0.85 15.92
N GLY A 182 8.59 1.15 15.82
CA GLY A 182 7.91 2.09 16.71
C GLY A 182 8.34 3.57 16.57
N SER A 183 9.24 3.90 15.64
CA SER A 183 9.69 5.29 15.39
C SER A 183 8.99 5.95 14.19
N TYR A 184 8.08 5.23 13.53
CA TYR A 184 7.36 5.64 12.32
C TYR A 184 5.89 5.24 12.49
N PRO A 185 4.95 6.19 12.56
CA PRO A 185 3.54 5.88 12.84
C PRO A 185 2.83 5.26 11.63
N TYR A 186 1.77 4.49 11.89
CA TYR A 186 0.85 4.06 10.84
C TYR A 186 -0.06 5.22 10.40
N LEU A 187 -0.28 5.36 9.10
CA LEU A 187 -1.37 6.15 8.54
C LEU A 187 -1.78 5.60 7.18
N LEU A 188 -2.96 4.97 7.12
CA LEU A 188 -3.70 4.75 5.89
C LEU A 188 -4.80 5.81 5.77
N ASN A 189 -4.84 6.52 4.64
CA ASN A 189 -5.91 7.46 4.31
C ASN A 189 -6.16 7.45 2.79
N THR A 190 -7.02 8.36 2.31
CA THR A 190 -7.35 8.50 0.88
C THR A 190 -6.80 9.77 0.24
N ASP A 191 -5.99 10.56 0.95
CA ASP A 191 -5.41 11.82 0.46
C ASP A 191 -4.12 11.59 -0.33
N TYR A 192 -4.23 10.78 -1.39
CA TYR A 192 -3.15 10.48 -2.33
C TYR A 192 -2.69 11.72 -3.13
N GLN A 193 -3.36 12.86 -3.00
CA GLN A 193 -2.88 14.14 -3.54
C GLN A 193 -1.77 14.75 -2.69
N ASN A 194 -1.76 14.52 -1.37
CA ASN A 194 -0.78 15.11 -0.44
C ASN A 194 0.17 14.11 0.22
N TYR A 195 -0.21 12.83 0.31
CA TYR A 195 0.57 11.78 0.98
C TYR A 195 0.32 10.41 0.34
N ASN A 196 1.38 9.63 0.11
CA ASN A 196 1.28 8.37 -0.63
C ASN A 196 1.72 7.12 0.15
N GLY A 197 1.69 7.14 1.48
CA GLY A 197 2.05 5.97 2.30
C GLY A 197 3.54 5.78 2.57
N VAL A 198 4.37 6.74 2.18
CA VAL A 198 5.84 6.71 2.30
C VAL A 198 6.34 7.65 3.40
N THR A 199 7.48 7.30 4.02
CA THR A 199 8.06 8.04 5.15
C THR A 199 8.75 9.33 4.74
N GLU A 200 9.19 9.42 3.48
CA GLU A 200 9.76 10.62 2.86
C GLU A 200 9.46 10.65 1.36
N SER A 201 9.52 11.84 0.75
CA SER A 201 9.18 12.02 -0.65
C SER A 201 10.24 11.39 -1.57
N LEU A 202 9.79 10.63 -2.56
CA LEU A 202 10.64 9.94 -3.53
C LEU A 202 10.64 10.69 -4.85
N TYR A 203 11.82 10.82 -5.45
CA TYR A 203 12.05 11.54 -6.70
C TYR A 203 12.76 10.61 -7.69
N PHE A 204 12.26 10.57 -8.93
CA PHE A 204 12.75 9.74 -10.02
C PHE A 204 12.87 10.59 -11.28
N GLN A 205 14.04 10.59 -11.94
CA GLN A 205 14.35 11.45 -13.08
C GLN A 205 14.09 12.93 -12.75
N GLU A 206 14.55 13.35 -11.56
CA GLU A 206 14.34 14.66 -10.90
C GLU A 206 12.87 15.04 -10.59
N LYS A 207 11.88 14.24 -11.04
CA LYS A 207 10.45 14.46 -10.80
C LYS A 207 10.00 13.84 -9.48
N LEU A 208 9.14 14.55 -8.74
CA LEU A 208 8.48 14.03 -7.54
C LEU A 208 7.52 12.88 -7.91
N LEU A 209 7.87 11.65 -7.51
CA LEU A 209 7.10 10.43 -7.77
C LEU A 209 6.08 10.16 -6.65
N LEU A 210 6.51 10.24 -5.38
CA LEU A 210 5.67 10.01 -4.20
C LEU A 210 5.91 11.06 -3.12
N LYS A 211 4.86 11.42 -2.37
CA LYS A 211 4.90 12.38 -1.25
C LYS A 211 4.95 11.69 0.10
N GLY A 212 5.97 12.04 0.90
CA GLY A 212 5.94 11.83 2.34
C GLY A 212 4.90 12.72 3.02
N HIS A 213 4.43 12.33 4.21
CA HIS A 213 3.34 13.04 4.88
C HIS A 213 3.71 14.51 5.19
N PRO A 214 2.87 15.52 4.87
CA PRO A 214 3.26 16.93 4.86
C PRO A 214 3.62 17.52 6.24
N SER A 215 3.28 16.85 7.35
CA SER A 215 3.74 17.26 8.69
C SER A 215 5.17 16.80 9.04
N GLY A 216 5.83 16.02 8.18
CA GLY A 216 7.15 15.45 8.44
C GLY A 216 7.17 14.32 9.48
N ASN A 217 6.00 13.86 9.96
CA ASN A 217 5.88 12.79 10.97
C ASN A 217 6.31 11.39 10.51
N LYS A 218 6.76 11.24 9.26
CA LYS A 218 7.21 9.98 8.65
C LYS A 218 6.21 8.82 8.75
N ALA A 219 4.91 9.13 8.70
CA ALA A 219 3.87 8.11 8.68
C ALA A 219 3.94 7.23 7.42
N SER A 220 3.42 6.00 7.50
CA SER A 220 3.40 5.06 6.37
C SER A 220 2.21 4.09 6.38
N HIS A 221 1.96 3.43 5.25
CA HIS A 221 1.13 2.22 5.17
C HIS A 221 1.79 1.13 4.31
N CYS A 222 1.40 -0.12 4.52
CA CYS A 222 2.01 -1.35 3.98
C CYS A 222 2.49 -1.29 2.51
N SER A 223 1.61 -0.94 1.56
CA SER A 223 1.96 -0.85 0.13
C SER A 223 2.97 0.27 -0.19
N GLY A 224 2.92 1.39 0.55
CA GLY A 224 3.83 2.51 0.35
C GLY A 224 5.21 2.27 0.93
N ILE A 225 5.31 1.79 2.17
CA ILE A 225 6.61 1.48 2.78
C ILE A 225 7.35 0.36 2.04
N THR A 226 6.63 -0.63 1.51
CA THR A 226 7.24 -1.70 0.72
C THR A 226 7.71 -1.22 -0.65
N PHE A 227 6.96 -0.32 -1.31
CA PHE A 227 7.44 0.35 -2.53
C PHE A 227 8.65 1.25 -2.25
N GLU A 228 8.66 2.01 -1.15
CA GLU A 228 9.79 2.84 -0.73
C GLU A 228 11.06 2.01 -0.49
N VAL A 229 10.92 0.85 0.14
CA VAL A 229 12.02 -0.11 0.34
C VAL A 229 12.50 -0.72 -0.99
N PHE A 230 11.59 -1.11 -1.89
CA PHE A 230 11.93 -1.54 -3.25
C PHE A 230 12.72 -0.45 -4.00
N TYR A 231 12.21 0.78 -3.99
CA TYR A 231 12.82 1.94 -4.64
C TYR A 231 14.23 2.22 -4.09
N LYS A 232 14.40 2.27 -2.77
CA LYS A 232 15.69 2.50 -2.12
C LYS A 232 16.68 1.36 -2.39
N ALA A 233 16.23 0.11 -2.38
CA ALA A 233 17.05 -1.05 -2.71
C ALA A 233 17.55 -1.02 -4.16
N MET A 234 16.69 -0.66 -5.11
CA MET A 234 17.02 -0.48 -6.54
C MET A 234 18.08 0.61 -6.71
N VAL A 235 17.84 1.81 -6.16
CA VAL A 235 18.75 2.96 -6.20
C VAL A 235 20.13 2.61 -5.62
N GLU A 236 20.18 1.92 -4.48
CA GLU A 236 21.46 1.59 -3.83
C GLU A 236 22.25 0.50 -4.57
N ARG A 237 21.57 -0.53 -5.08
CA ARG A 237 22.19 -1.51 -5.99
C ARG A 237 22.74 -0.82 -7.23
N ASN A 238 21.98 0.07 -7.85
CA ASN A 238 22.39 0.75 -9.07
C ASN A 238 23.66 1.58 -8.86
N LYS A 239 23.73 2.41 -7.82
CA LYS A 239 24.95 3.13 -7.44
C LYS A 239 26.14 2.19 -7.25
N LYS A 240 25.94 1.06 -6.55
CA LYS A 240 27.00 0.08 -6.26
C LYS A 240 27.48 -0.69 -7.50
N LEU A 241 26.66 -0.78 -8.54
CA LEU A 241 27.02 -1.31 -9.86
C LEU A 241 27.58 -0.24 -10.82
N GLY A 242 27.63 1.04 -10.43
CA GLY A 242 28.06 2.15 -11.28
C GLY A 242 27.03 2.59 -12.32
N LEU A 243 25.76 2.21 -12.13
CA LEU A 243 24.62 2.62 -12.96
C LEU A 243 24.02 3.95 -12.47
N SER A 244 23.13 4.55 -13.27
CA SER A 244 22.29 5.65 -12.79
C SER A 244 21.42 5.18 -11.63
N ALA A 245 21.27 5.99 -10.58
CA ALA A 245 20.33 5.71 -9.49
C ALA A 245 18.91 5.39 -10.05
N ASP A 246 18.49 6.14 -11.06
CA ASP A 246 17.19 6.03 -11.73
C ASP A 246 17.17 4.99 -12.89
N ASP A 247 18.15 4.08 -12.99
CA ASP A 247 18.09 2.97 -13.96
C ASP A 247 17.18 1.83 -13.46
N PHE A 248 15.88 2.00 -13.69
CA PHE A 248 14.87 0.99 -13.43
C PHE A 248 14.55 0.26 -14.74
N ASN A 249 15.51 -0.51 -15.28
CA ASN A 249 15.40 -1.17 -16.59
C ASN A 249 15.03 -0.19 -17.73
N GLY A 250 15.66 0.99 -17.73
CA GLY A 250 15.39 2.05 -18.71
C GLY A 250 13.99 2.69 -18.68
N MET A 251 13.14 2.37 -17.69
CA MET A 251 11.75 2.87 -17.61
C MET A 251 11.66 4.40 -17.57
N THR A 252 10.63 4.93 -18.23
CA THR A 252 10.20 6.33 -18.10
C THR A 252 9.47 6.56 -16.78
N TYR A 253 9.31 7.85 -16.40
CA TYR A 253 8.51 8.25 -15.24
C TYR A 253 7.09 7.67 -15.28
N ASP A 254 6.42 7.69 -16.44
CA ASP A 254 5.03 7.23 -16.57
C ASP A 254 4.91 5.70 -16.39
N GLU A 255 5.93 4.95 -16.84
CA GLU A 255 6.02 3.51 -16.64
C GLU A 255 6.29 3.14 -15.18
N LEU A 256 7.14 3.89 -14.47
CA LEU A 256 7.36 3.68 -13.04
C LEU A 256 6.12 4.08 -12.21
N TYR A 257 5.36 5.06 -12.68
CA TYR A 257 4.09 5.45 -12.06
C TYR A 257 2.97 4.40 -12.27
N ASP A 258 2.89 3.75 -13.44
CA ASP A 258 2.01 2.59 -13.63
C ASP A 258 2.48 1.38 -12.80
N PHE A 259 3.78 1.06 -12.78
CA PHE A 259 4.34 0.02 -11.90
C PHE A 259 3.91 0.22 -10.44
N LEU A 260 4.02 1.46 -9.96
CA LEU A 260 3.57 1.90 -8.64
C LEU A 260 2.06 1.66 -8.42
N LEU A 261 1.19 2.09 -9.35
CA LEU A 261 -0.25 1.87 -9.24
C LEU A 261 -0.63 0.37 -9.29
N THR A 262 0.13 -0.43 -10.04
CA THR A 262 0.01 -1.89 -10.09
C THR A 262 0.44 -2.53 -8.78
N TRP A 263 1.54 -2.06 -8.16
CA TRP A 263 2.00 -2.47 -6.83
C TRP A 263 0.99 -2.14 -5.72
N TYR A 264 0.38 -0.94 -5.78
CA TYR A 264 -0.60 -0.46 -4.81
C TYR A 264 -1.98 -1.13 -4.94
N VAL A 265 -2.21 -1.97 -5.95
CA VAL A 265 -3.53 -2.58 -6.25
C VAL A 265 -4.60 -1.49 -6.48
N ALA A 266 -4.23 -0.38 -7.12
CA ALA A 266 -5.07 0.82 -7.22
C ALA A 266 -6.42 0.62 -7.97
N SER A 267 -6.56 -0.46 -8.73
CA SER A 267 -7.79 -0.87 -9.43
C SER A 267 -8.63 -1.91 -8.66
N SER A 268 -8.25 -2.26 -7.43
CA SER A 268 -8.85 -3.28 -6.56
C SER A 268 -8.86 -4.73 -7.11
N ASN A 269 -8.28 -4.99 -8.28
CA ASN A 269 -8.27 -6.33 -8.89
C ASN A 269 -6.96 -7.09 -8.64
N LYS A 270 -6.85 -7.79 -7.50
CA LYS A 270 -5.67 -8.57 -7.11
C LYS A 270 -5.23 -9.64 -8.13
N LYS A 271 -6.07 -10.06 -9.08
CA LYS A 271 -5.69 -11.00 -10.15
C LYS A 271 -4.87 -10.36 -11.27
N THR A 272 -4.92 -9.04 -11.42
CA THR A 272 -4.21 -8.30 -12.48
C THR A 272 -3.36 -7.14 -11.95
N HIS A 273 -3.50 -6.77 -10.69
CA HIS A 273 -2.72 -5.72 -10.03
C HIS A 273 -2.28 -6.23 -8.66
N ASN A 274 -0.98 -6.45 -8.51
CA ASN A 274 -0.26 -6.63 -7.26
C ASN A 274 1.24 -6.56 -7.59
N LEU A 275 2.11 -6.58 -6.57
CA LEU A 275 3.57 -6.45 -6.77
C LEU A 275 4.18 -7.48 -7.73
N THR A 276 3.64 -8.70 -7.80
CA THR A 276 4.19 -9.72 -8.71
C THR A 276 3.88 -9.39 -10.16
N VAL A 277 2.68 -8.88 -10.45
CA VAL A 277 2.32 -8.41 -11.79
C VAL A 277 3.11 -7.15 -12.17
N ALA A 278 3.37 -6.24 -11.22
CA ALA A 278 4.23 -5.07 -11.45
C ALA A 278 5.66 -5.49 -11.82
N LEU A 279 6.27 -6.37 -11.04
CA LEU A 279 7.62 -6.91 -11.29
C LEU A 279 7.74 -7.66 -12.62
N GLU A 280 6.75 -8.49 -12.96
CA GLU A 280 6.73 -9.27 -14.20
C GLU A 280 6.45 -8.40 -15.44
N LYS A 281 5.54 -7.41 -15.35
CA LYS A 281 5.15 -6.51 -16.46
C LYS A 281 6.32 -5.64 -16.94
N TYR A 282 7.21 -5.23 -16.02
CA TYR A 282 8.28 -4.27 -16.28
C TYR A 282 9.69 -4.88 -16.28
N GLY A 283 9.80 -6.22 -16.25
CA GLY A 283 11.09 -6.92 -16.28
C GLY A 283 11.94 -6.80 -15.00
N LEU A 284 11.49 -6.03 -14.01
CA LEU A 284 12.23 -5.75 -12.76
C LEU A 284 12.31 -6.94 -11.80
N GLY A 285 11.50 -7.99 -12.00
CA GLY A 285 11.48 -9.15 -11.14
C GLY A 285 10.69 -10.35 -11.67
N VAL A 286 10.50 -11.34 -10.80
CA VAL A 286 9.79 -12.59 -11.07
C VAL A 286 8.85 -12.96 -9.93
N ARG A 287 7.75 -13.62 -10.28
CA ARG A 287 6.87 -14.34 -9.34
C ARG A 287 7.56 -15.59 -8.81
N ILE A 288 7.51 -15.80 -7.51
CA ILE A 288 7.88 -17.04 -6.86
C ILE A 288 6.60 -17.90 -6.74
N ASN A 289 6.58 -19.05 -7.42
CA ASN A 289 5.38 -19.91 -7.56
C ASN A 289 5.35 -21.08 -6.55
N ASN A 290 6.48 -21.39 -5.94
CA ASN A 290 6.65 -22.43 -4.93
C ASN A 290 7.16 -21.74 -3.66
N PHE A 291 6.49 -21.94 -2.53
CA PHE A 291 6.86 -21.27 -1.28
C PHE A 291 8.28 -21.64 -0.83
N GLU A 292 8.74 -22.87 -1.09
CA GLU A 292 10.11 -23.31 -0.78
C GLU A 292 11.20 -22.56 -1.58
N ASP A 293 10.85 -21.87 -2.67
CA ASP A 293 11.77 -21.02 -3.43
C ASP A 293 11.85 -19.58 -2.91
N ALA A 294 11.01 -19.19 -1.94
CA ALA A 294 10.98 -17.85 -1.33
C ALA A 294 12.18 -17.62 -0.39
N ARG A 295 12.60 -16.36 -0.23
CA ARG A 295 13.83 -15.97 0.50
C ARG A 295 13.65 -14.65 1.25
N PRO A 296 14.35 -14.46 2.39
CA PRO A 296 14.36 -13.18 3.09
C PRO A 296 14.65 -12.01 2.12
N GLY A 297 13.86 -10.94 2.21
CA GLY A 297 13.97 -9.79 1.31
C GLY A 297 13.21 -9.92 -0.02
N ASP A 298 12.44 -10.99 -0.22
CA ASP A 298 11.35 -11.00 -1.21
C ASP A 298 10.20 -10.09 -0.72
N PHE A 299 9.33 -9.67 -1.63
CA PHE A 299 8.10 -8.97 -1.28
C PHE A 299 6.90 -9.92 -1.35
N ILE A 300 5.95 -9.77 -0.43
CA ILE A 300 4.77 -10.61 -0.32
C ILE A 300 3.51 -9.74 -0.23
N ASP A 301 2.50 -10.04 -1.05
CA ASP A 301 1.16 -9.46 -0.95
C ASP A 301 0.15 -10.57 -0.63
N ILE A 302 -0.60 -10.39 0.46
CA ILE A 302 -1.54 -11.38 0.98
C ILE A 302 -2.99 -10.88 0.96
N SER A 303 -3.94 -11.79 1.18
CA SER A 303 -5.34 -11.46 1.43
C SER A 303 -5.86 -12.31 2.60
N ARG A 304 -6.76 -11.75 3.42
CA ARG A 304 -7.30 -12.41 4.61
C ARG A 304 -8.80 -12.69 4.48
N GLU A 305 -9.31 -13.61 5.29
CA GLU A 305 -10.73 -13.99 5.32
C GLU A 305 -11.68 -12.83 5.71
N ASN A 306 -11.16 -11.76 6.33
CA ASN A 306 -11.91 -10.53 6.61
C ASN A 306 -11.86 -9.49 5.45
N HIS A 307 -11.50 -9.93 4.24
CA HIS A 307 -11.35 -9.10 3.03
C HIS A 307 -10.25 -8.03 3.06
N THR A 308 -9.38 -8.01 4.08
CA THR A 308 -8.21 -7.11 4.09
C THR A 308 -7.05 -7.68 3.27
N GLY A 309 -6.32 -6.79 2.57
CA GLY A 309 -5.02 -7.11 1.97
C GLY A 309 -3.87 -6.63 2.86
N HIS A 310 -2.65 -7.07 2.59
CA HIS A 310 -1.44 -6.51 3.19
C HIS A 310 -0.21 -6.81 2.34
N THR A 311 0.66 -5.81 2.17
CA THR A 311 1.95 -5.94 1.46
C THR A 311 3.10 -5.84 2.45
N ALA A 312 4.07 -6.74 2.39
CA ALA A 312 5.20 -6.79 3.31
C ALA A 312 6.51 -7.20 2.61
N VAL A 313 7.63 -7.04 3.32
CA VAL A 313 8.88 -7.75 3.03
C VAL A 313 8.83 -9.09 3.75
N PHE A 314 8.91 -10.19 3.01
CA PHE A 314 8.99 -11.54 3.56
C PHE A 314 10.36 -11.77 4.19
N LEU A 315 10.39 -12.45 5.34
CA LEU A 315 11.61 -12.77 6.07
C LEU A 315 11.82 -14.28 6.17
N ASP A 316 10.83 -15.02 6.66
CA ASP A 316 10.97 -16.47 6.89
C ASP A 316 9.61 -17.20 6.94
N TRP A 317 9.62 -18.52 6.77
CA TRP A 317 8.45 -19.38 6.92
C TRP A 317 8.30 -19.89 8.35
N ILE A 318 7.09 -19.78 8.90
CA ILE A 318 6.74 -20.43 10.16
C ILE A 318 6.23 -21.83 9.83
N ARG A 319 6.76 -22.85 10.50
CA ARG A 319 6.44 -24.26 10.25
C ARG A 319 5.93 -24.96 11.49
N ASP A 320 5.06 -25.93 11.27
CA ASP A 320 4.64 -26.93 12.26
C ASP A 320 4.73 -28.31 11.59
N GLU A 321 5.32 -29.30 12.26
CA GLU A 321 5.68 -30.62 11.70
C GLU A 321 6.33 -30.57 10.28
N GLY A 322 7.08 -29.50 9.99
CA GLY A 322 7.73 -29.25 8.69
C GLY A 322 6.83 -28.60 7.62
N LYS A 323 5.50 -28.65 7.79
CA LYS A 323 4.51 -27.97 6.96
C LYS A 323 4.60 -26.45 7.17
N ILE A 324 4.51 -25.65 6.11
CA ILE A 324 4.40 -24.19 6.25
C ILE A 324 3.00 -23.85 6.79
N VAL A 325 2.95 -23.11 7.90
CA VAL A 325 1.70 -22.71 8.61
C VAL A 325 1.53 -21.19 8.75
N GLY A 326 2.58 -20.42 8.53
CA GLY A 326 2.59 -18.97 8.59
C GLY A 326 3.90 -18.39 8.07
N PHE A 327 4.13 -17.09 8.26
CA PHE A 327 5.33 -16.40 7.81
C PHE A 327 5.68 -15.21 8.72
N LYS A 328 6.98 -14.92 8.79
CA LYS A 328 7.56 -13.75 9.45
C LYS A 328 7.80 -12.67 8.40
N TYR A 329 7.52 -11.42 8.74
CA TYR A 329 7.61 -10.31 7.81
C TYR A 329 7.94 -8.97 8.47
N TRP A 330 8.26 -7.98 7.64
CA TRP A 330 8.42 -6.58 8.02
C TRP A 330 7.49 -5.71 7.18
N SER A 331 6.74 -4.80 7.80
CA SER A 331 5.85 -3.84 7.13
C SER A 331 5.37 -2.73 8.07
N SER A 332 4.39 -1.92 7.63
CA SER A 332 3.67 -0.91 8.42
C SER A 332 2.18 -1.21 8.47
N GLN A 333 1.61 -1.33 9.67
CA GLN A 333 0.20 -1.64 9.89
C GLN A 333 -0.35 -1.06 11.21
N GLU A 334 -1.69 -1.02 11.30
CA GLU A 334 -2.41 -0.48 12.45
C GLU A 334 -2.12 -1.24 13.75
N SER A 335 -2.13 -2.58 13.71
CA SER A 335 -1.94 -3.42 14.91
C SER A 335 -0.55 -3.37 15.53
N THR A 336 0.45 -2.84 14.81
CA THR A 336 1.80 -2.58 15.29
C THR A 336 2.06 -1.08 15.54
N GLY A 337 1.05 -0.22 15.32
CA GLY A 337 1.17 1.23 15.41
C GLY A 337 2.02 1.88 14.32
N GLY A 338 2.48 1.13 13.32
CA GLY A 338 3.41 1.59 12.29
C GLY A 338 4.44 0.54 11.90
N ILE A 339 5.65 0.97 11.53
CA ILE A 339 6.71 0.07 11.04
C ILE A 339 7.17 -0.91 12.12
N SER A 340 7.06 -2.21 11.84
CA SER A 340 7.52 -3.29 12.73
C SER A 340 7.83 -4.58 11.97
N TYR A 341 8.56 -5.46 12.65
CA TYR A 341 8.54 -6.90 12.41
C TYR A 341 7.24 -7.50 12.98
N ASN A 342 6.68 -8.52 12.33
CA ASN A 342 5.49 -9.23 12.80
C ASN A 342 5.38 -10.65 12.19
N GLU A 343 4.43 -11.45 12.67
CA GLU A 343 4.13 -12.81 12.20
C GLU A 343 2.65 -12.95 11.84
N GLU A 344 2.33 -13.69 10.78
CA GLU A 344 0.95 -14.06 10.43
C GLU A 344 0.82 -15.51 9.96
N TYR A 345 -0.38 -16.07 10.14
CA TYR A 345 -0.67 -17.49 10.03
C TYR A 345 -1.77 -17.79 9.01
N PHE A 346 -1.62 -18.89 8.28
CA PHE A 346 -2.52 -19.29 7.21
C PHE A 346 -3.85 -19.86 7.73
N ASN A 347 -4.89 -19.74 6.91
CA ASN A 347 -6.25 -20.22 7.17
C ASN A 347 -6.43 -21.74 7.02
N ILE A 348 -5.32 -22.48 7.10
CA ILE A 348 -5.28 -23.94 7.03
C ILE A 348 -5.58 -24.57 8.39
N GLU A 349 -6.13 -25.78 8.38
CA GLU A 349 -6.51 -26.51 9.59
C GLU A 349 -5.31 -27.20 10.27
N LYS A 350 -5.36 -27.21 11.60
CA LYS A 350 -4.57 -28.03 12.55
C LYS A 350 -5.20 -29.42 12.71
N PRO A 351 -4.50 -30.40 13.29
CA PRO A 351 -5.08 -31.71 13.63
C PRO A 351 -6.31 -31.69 14.56
N ASN A 352 -6.53 -30.61 15.31
CA ASN A 352 -7.71 -30.43 16.18
C ASN A 352 -8.92 -29.77 15.48
N GLY A 353 -8.82 -29.41 14.20
CA GLY A 353 -9.87 -28.74 13.42
C GLY A 353 -9.94 -27.21 13.57
N GLU A 354 -9.07 -26.60 14.37
CA GLU A 354 -8.90 -25.13 14.39
C GLU A 354 -8.01 -24.68 13.22
N LYS A 355 -8.13 -23.41 12.81
CA LYS A 355 -7.15 -22.78 11.90
C LYS A 355 -5.92 -22.27 12.67
N TYR A 356 -4.77 -22.15 12.00
CA TYR A 356 -3.62 -21.42 12.56
C TYR A 356 -3.86 -19.89 12.55
N GLY A 357 -4.45 -19.36 11.47
CA GLY A 357 -4.80 -17.94 11.34
C GLY A 357 -5.87 -17.69 10.29
N ASN A 358 -5.81 -16.53 9.64
CA ASN A 358 -6.83 -16.06 8.68
C ASN A 358 -6.27 -15.54 7.35
N VAL A 359 -4.97 -15.73 7.08
CA VAL A 359 -4.38 -15.43 5.76
C VAL A 359 -4.77 -16.52 4.78
N ILE A 360 -5.41 -16.15 3.67
CA ILE A 360 -5.85 -17.10 2.64
C ILE A 360 -4.63 -17.58 1.87
N ILE A 361 -4.24 -18.85 2.05
CA ILE A 361 -3.00 -19.40 1.47
C ILE A 361 -2.99 -19.35 -0.07
N ASP A 362 -4.14 -19.51 -0.70
CA ASP A 362 -4.33 -19.41 -2.17
C ASP A 362 -4.34 -17.96 -2.71
N MET A 363 -4.21 -16.95 -1.83
CA MET A 363 -4.17 -15.52 -2.19
C MET A 363 -2.88 -14.84 -1.69
N VAL A 364 -1.78 -15.59 -1.74
CA VAL A 364 -0.42 -15.16 -1.46
C VAL A 364 0.33 -14.93 -2.77
N PHE A 365 0.89 -13.74 -2.95
CA PHE A 365 1.68 -13.35 -4.13
C PHE A 365 3.09 -12.95 -3.71
N ILE A 366 4.08 -13.79 -4.02
CA ILE A 366 5.50 -13.56 -3.65
C ILE A 366 6.27 -13.11 -4.90
N GLY A 367 7.00 -12.00 -4.79
CA GLY A 367 7.77 -11.39 -5.88
C GLY A 367 9.20 -11.08 -5.47
N ARG A 368 10.14 -11.47 -6.33
CA ARG A 368 11.58 -11.23 -6.16
C ARG A 368 12.08 -10.23 -7.18
N GLY A 369 12.82 -9.21 -6.74
CA GLY A 369 13.53 -8.30 -7.64
C GLY A 369 14.71 -9.01 -8.33
N SER A 370 14.73 -9.00 -9.66
CA SER A 370 15.78 -9.62 -10.47
C SER A 370 17.11 -8.89 -10.34
N ALA A 371 18.20 -9.58 -10.69
CA ALA A 371 19.46 -8.91 -10.96
C ALA A 371 19.38 -8.15 -12.30
N VAL A 372 20.17 -7.09 -12.46
CA VAL A 372 20.15 -6.23 -13.65
C VAL A 372 20.42 -7.01 -14.95
N LYS A 373 21.26 -8.06 -14.89
CA LYS A 373 21.56 -8.94 -16.04
C LYS A 373 20.39 -9.84 -16.47
N ASP A 374 19.40 -10.02 -15.61
CA ASP A 374 18.23 -10.89 -15.81
C ASP A 374 16.96 -10.08 -16.16
N TYR A 375 17.11 -8.76 -16.37
CA TYR A 375 16.08 -7.88 -16.91
C TYR A 375 15.77 -8.18 -18.39
N LYS A 376 14.62 -7.71 -18.86
CA LYS A 376 14.00 -8.08 -20.14
C LYS A 376 13.35 -6.88 -20.81
#